data_AF-A0A410PL62-F1
#
_entry.id   AF-A0A410PL62-F1
#
_cell.length_a   1.000
_cell.length_b   1.000
_cell.length_c   1.000
_cell.angle_alpha   90.00
_cell.angle_beta   90.00
_cell.angle_gamma   90.00
#
_symmetry.space_group_name_H-M   'P 1'
#
loop_
_entity.id
_entity.type
_entity.pdbx_description
1 polymer ?
#
loop_
_entity_poly.entity_id
_entity_poly.type
_entity_poly.pdbx_seq_one_letter_code
_entity_poly.pdbx_strand_id
1 'polypeptide(L)'
;MDLRLKFNEDAENYDKWRPTYVPELFDEIISYSGIDETKKTLEIGIGTGQATLPFLQAKCKVTAIELIKKDCKKIENTIKSYGFKNCYSKLFFQTRIFTADGYISLLNTYSDHRAMPIKAKTALENGIADAINSFGGILHVYDTMDLYLAQKP
;
A
#
# COMPACT_ATOMS: atom_id res chain seq x y z
N MET A 1 6.91 -21.20 3.37
CA MET A 1 7.30 -20.01 4.16
C MET A 1 6.21 -18.96 3.99
N ASP A 2 5.72 -18.36 5.07
CA ASP A 2 4.59 -17.42 5.02
C ASP A 2 5.04 -16.07 4.42
N LEU A 3 4.54 -15.74 3.22
CA LEU A 3 4.93 -14.56 2.45
C LEU A 3 4.59 -13.24 3.17
N ARG A 4 3.68 -13.26 4.15
CA ARG A 4 3.34 -12.10 4.99
C ARG A 4 4.50 -11.63 5.87
N LEU A 5 5.54 -12.44 6.04
CA LEU A 5 6.69 -12.13 6.90
C LEU A 5 7.87 -11.51 6.14
N LYS A 6 7.81 -11.44 4.80
CA LYS A 6 8.91 -10.93 3.95
C LYS A 6 8.95 -9.41 3.79
N PHE A 7 7.92 -8.69 4.24
CA PHE A 7 7.88 -7.22 4.15
C PHE A 7 9.06 -6.51 4.82
N ASN A 8 9.72 -7.17 5.78
CA ASN A 8 10.84 -6.62 6.54
C ASN A 8 12.23 -6.95 5.95
N GLU A 9 12.32 -7.69 4.84
CA GLU A 9 13.61 -8.20 4.33
C GLU A 9 14.41 -7.17 3.49
N ASP A 10 13.77 -6.10 2.98
CA ASP A 10 14.42 -5.11 2.10
C ASP A 10 13.76 -3.70 2.18
N ALA A 11 13.57 -3.20 3.41
CA ALA A 11 12.92 -1.90 3.66
C ALA A 11 13.70 -0.70 3.08
N GLU A 12 15.04 -0.74 3.09
CA GLU A 12 15.89 0.35 2.61
C GLU A 12 15.74 0.59 1.09
N ASN A 13 15.59 -0.48 0.30
CA ASN A 13 15.41 -0.39 -1.14
C ASN A 13 13.97 0.00 -1.51
N TYR A 14 12.98 -0.41 -0.69
CA TYR A 14 11.60 0.04 -0.82
C TYR A 14 11.49 1.56 -0.65
N ASP A 15 12.14 2.12 0.37
CA ASP A 15 12.13 3.56 0.64
C ASP A 15 12.86 4.38 -0.42
N LYS A 16 13.88 3.81 -1.04
CA LYS A 16 14.70 4.49 -2.05
C LYS A 16 13.98 4.74 -3.38
N TRP A 17 13.10 3.84 -3.81
CA TRP A 17 12.56 3.85 -5.19
C TRP A 17 11.05 4.05 -5.28
N ARG A 18 10.31 3.88 -4.19
CA ARG A 18 8.88 4.14 -4.21
C ARG A 18 8.66 5.66 -4.17
N PRO A 19 7.82 6.22 -5.08
CA PRO A 19 7.48 7.63 -5.03
C PRO A 19 6.90 7.98 -3.66
N THR A 20 7.50 8.99 -3.03
CA THR A 20 6.96 9.56 -1.80
C THR A 20 5.79 10.47 -2.12
N TYR A 21 4.95 10.70 -1.13
CA TYR A 21 3.86 11.66 -1.22
C TYR A 21 4.41 13.09 -1.18
N VAL A 22 3.77 14.00 -1.94
CA VAL A 22 4.15 15.42 -1.95
C VAL A 22 3.74 16.10 -0.63
N PRO A 23 4.55 17.03 -0.09
CA PRO A 23 4.28 17.66 1.22
C PRO A 23 2.89 18.31 1.34
N GLU A 24 2.42 18.94 0.26
CA GLU A 24 1.15 19.69 0.23
C GLU A 24 -0.06 18.79 0.53
N LEU A 25 0.02 17.49 0.22
CA LEU A 25 -1.00 16.52 0.59
C LEU A 25 -1.15 16.42 2.11
N PHE A 26 -0.04 16.40 2.84
CA PHE A 26 -0.07 16.29 4.30
C PHE A 26 -0.44 17.60 4.97
N ASP A 27 -0.03 18.73 4.40
CA ASP A 27 -0.43 20.05 4.87
C ASP A 27 -1.96 20.21 4.83
N GLU A 28 -2.60 19.79 3.74
CA GLU A 28 -4.06 19.74 3.61
C GLU A 28 -4.69 18.79 4.63
N ILE A 29 -4.14 17.59 4.83
CA ILE A 29 -4.66 16.62 5.82
C ILE A 29 -4.55 17.19 7.24
N ILE A 30 -3.42 17.78 7.61
CA ILE A 30 -3.17 18.35 8.94
C ILE A 30 -4.08 19.56 9.17
N SER A 31 -4.19 20.46 8.18
CA SER A 31 -5.09 21.62 8.22
C SER A 31 -6.54 21.18 8.41
N TYR A 32 -7.00 20.23 7.60
CA TYR A 32 -8.36 19.71 7.66
C TYR A 32 -8.69 19.03 9.00
N SER A 33 -7.77 18.21 9.50
CA SER A 33 -7.97 17.45 10.75
C SER A 33 -7.66 18.25 12.02
N GLY A 34 -7.01 19.41 11.86
CA GLY A 34 -6.45 20.22 12.94
C GLY A 34 -5.52 19.41 13.83
N ILE A 35 -4.72 18.50 13.27
CA ILE A 35 -3.80 17.66 14.04
C ILE A 35 -2.74 18.53 14.71
N ASP A 36 -2.57 18.35 16.02
CA ASP A 36 -1.58 19.02 16.86
C ASP A 36 -1.08 18.07 17.97
N GLU A 37 -0.25 18.57 18.89
CA GLU A 37 0.28 17.79 20.00
C GLU A 37 -0.76 17.28 21.01
N THR A 38 -1.96 17.85 21.00
CA THR A 38 -3.05 17.45 21.92
C THR A 38 -3.82 16.25 21.39
N LYS A 39 -3.73 15.99 20.08
CA LYS A 39 -4.48 14.94 19.39
C LYS A 39 -3.69 13.63 19.28
N LYS A 40 -4.45 12.53 19.20
CA LYS A 40 -3.94 11.18 18.97
C LYS A 40 -4.38 10.70 17.60
N THR A 41 -3.44 10.26 16.78
CA THR A 41 -3.69 9.79 15.42
C THR A 41 -3.47 8.28 15.35
N LEU A 42 -4.30 7.59 14.57
CA LEU A 42 -4.15 6.16 14.28
C LEU A 42 -3.85 5.97 12.79
N GLU A 43 -2.69 5.42 12.47
CA GLU A 43 -2.33 4.98 11.13
C GLU A 43 -2.63 3.48 10.97
N ILE A 44 -3.24 3.10 9.86
CA ILE A 44 -3.57 1.71 9.52
C ILE A 44 -2.92 1.39 8.18
N GLY A 45 -2.11 0.33 8.11
CA GLY A 45 -1.29 -0.01 6.94
C GLY A 45 0.02 0.78 6.88
N ILE A 46 0.75 0.87 7.99
CA ILE A 46 1.93 1.76 8.10
C ILE A 46 3.07 1.40 7.13
N GLY A 47 3.21 0.14 6.72
CA GLY A 47 4.31 -0.27 5.84
C GLY A 47 5.68 0.18 6.38
N THR A 48 6.50 0.83 5.54
CA THR A 48 7.81 1.41 5.94
C THR A 48 7.71 2.77 6.63
N GLY A 49 6.50 3.34 6.78
CA GLY A 49 6.28 4.58 7.52
C GLY A 49 6.51 5.89 6.74
N GLN A 50 6.57 5.83 5.40
CA GLN A 50 6.73 7.03 4.56
C GLN A 50 5.63 8.08 4.79
N ALA A 51 4.40 7.64 5.04
CA ALA A 51 3.27 8.53 5.34
C ALA A 51 3.25 9.00 6.79
N THR A 52 3.96 8.33 7.70
CA THR A 52 3.96 8.63 9.14
C THR A 52 4.75 9.89 9.49
N LEU A 53 5.84 10.15 8.76
CA LEU A 53 6.81 11.19 9.11
C LEU A 53 6.21 12.60 9.25
N PRO A 54 5.35 13.08 8.34
CA PRO A 54 4.73 14.41 8.47
C PRO A 54 3.85 14.56 9.71
N PHE A 55 3.17 13.50 10.15
CA PHE A 55 2.36 13.52 11.37
C PHE A 55 3.20 13.56 12.65
N LEU A 56 4.39 12.94 12.63
CA LEU A 56 5.37 13.04 13.72
C LEU A 56 5.99 14.43 13.78
N GLN A 57 6.26 15.05 12.62
CA GLN A 57 6.76 16.43 12.52
C GLN A 57 5.74 17.44 13.05
N ALA A 58 4.44 17.17 12.86
CA ALA A 58 3.34 17.92 13.47
C ALA A 58 3.19 17.66 15.00
N LYS A 59 4.13 16.94 15.63
CA LYS A 59 4.16 16.59 17.07
C LYS A 59 2.94 15.81 17.57
N CYS A 60 2.19 15.19 16.66
CA CYS A 60 1.03 14.40 17.01
C CYS A 60 1.42 13.07 17.66
N LYS A 61 0.59 12.57 18.59
CA LYS A 61 0.75 11.22 19.15
C LYS A 61 0.19 10.18 18.17
N VAL A 62 1.07 9.58 17.36
CA VAL A 62 0.69 8.56 16.38
C VAL A 62 0.75 7.15 16.99
N THR A 63 -0.32 6.37 16.82
CA THR A 63 -0.36 4.93 16.99
C THR A 63 -0.49 4.31 15.61
N ALA A 64 0.23 3.23 15.29
CA ALA A 64 0.19 2.63 13.96
C ALA A 64 -0.10 1.13 14.03
N ILE A 65 -0.90 0.63 13.08
CA ILE A 65 -1.32 -0.78 12.96
C ILE A 65 -1.15 -1.22 11.51
N GLU A 66 -0.77 -2.46 11.24
CA GLU A 66 -0.73 -3.06 9.89
C GLU A 66 -1.83 -4.12 9.78
N LEU A 67 -2.71 -4.04 8.77
CA LEU A 67 -3.86 -4.94 8.64
C LEU A 67 -3.78 -5.79 7.38
N ILE A 68 -3.76 -7.11 7.57
CA ILE A 68 -3.81 -8.08 6.48
C ILE A 68 -5.19 -8.76 6.49
N LYS A 69 -6.20 -8.22 5.77
CA LYS A 69 -7.35 -9.00 5.21
C LYS A 69 -8.40 -8.20 4.40
N LYS A 70 -9.03 -8.93 3.46
CA LYS A 70 -10.01 -8.56 2.40
C LYS A 70 -11.42 -8.09 2.80
N ASP A 71 -11.75 -7.85 4.08
CA ASP A 71 -13.14 -7.54 4.48
C ASP A 71 -13.25 -6.20 5.19
N CYS A 72 -13.69 -5.19 4.43
CA CYS A 72 -13.83 -3.83 4.92
C CYS A 72 -14.78 -3.71 6.11
N LYS A 73 -15.84 -4.51 6.15
CA LYS A 73 -16.87 -4.43 7.18
C LYS A 73 -16.37 -5.01 8.50
N LYS A 74 -15.56 -6.06 8.41
CA LYS A 74 -14.87 -6.62 9.57
C LYS A 74 -13.85 -5.64 10.16
N ILE A 75 -13.15 -4.90 9.30
CA ILE A 75 -12.22 -3.85 9.72
C ILE A 75 -12.97 -2.71 10.40
N GLU A 76 -14.07 -2.21 9.80
CA GLU A 76 -14.90 -1.18 10.44
C GLU A 76 -15.43 -1.61 11.82
N ASN A 77 -15.95 -2.83 11.94
CA ASN A 77 -16.47 -3.34 13.21
C ASN A 77 -15.34 -3.47 14.26
N THR A 78 -14.15 -3.86 13.82
CA THR A 78 -12.96 -3.91 14.67
C THR A 78 -12.59 -2.50 15.15
N ILE A 79 -12.55 -1.52 14.25
CA ILE A 79 -12.27 -0.12 14.59
C ILE A 79 -13.31 0.44 15.58
N LYS A 80 -14.61 0.16 15.35
CA LYS A 80 -15.70 0.52 16.29
C LYS A 80 -15.52 -0.12 17.67
N SER A 81 -15.09 -1.38 17.73
CA SER A 81 -14.87 -2.08 19.00
C SER A 81 -13.78 -1.45 19.87
N TYR A 82 -12.84 -0.71 19.25
CA TYR A 82 -11.82 0.07 19.95
C TYR A 82 -12.27 1.48 20.37
N GLY A 83 -13.58 1.77 20.27
CA GLY A 83 -14.18 3.03 20.74
C GLY A 83 -14.11 4.19 19.76
N PHE A 84 -13.68 3.95 18.51
CA PHE A 84 -13.74 4.96 17.46
C PHE A 84 -15.18 5.14 16.94
N LYS A 85 -15.51 6.39 16.60
CA LYS A 85 -16.79 6.82 16.04
C LYS A 85 -16.60 7.29 14.60
N ASN A 86 -17.71 7.61 13.91
CA ASN A 86 -17.71 8.13 12.53
C ASN A 86 -16.90 7.25 11.55
N CYS A 87 -16.99 5.93 11.69
CA CYS A 87 -16.25 5.01 10.84
C CYS A 87 -16.80 5.02 9.42
N TYR A 88 -15.92 5.19 8.45
CA TYR A 88 -16.20 5.25 7.03
C TYR A 88 -15.21 4.35 6.30
N SER A 89 -15.70 3.44 5.47
CA SER A 89 -14.86 2.75 4.50
C SER A 89 -15.36 2.98 3.07
N LYS A 90 -14.42 2.98 2.14
CA LYS A 90 -14.71 3.06 0.71
C LYS A 90 -13.67 2.31 -0.11
N LEU A 91 -14.15 1.58 -1.10
CA LEU A 91 -13.31 0.98 -2.13
C LEU A 91 -13.14 1.94 -3.30
N PHE A 92 -11.90 2.03 -3.78
CA PHE A 92 -11.54 2.70 -5.02
C PHE A 92 -10.98 1.65 -5.98
N PHE A 93 -11.26 1.83 -7.26
CA PHE A 93 -10.86 0.90 -8.31
C PHE A 93 -10.05 1.64 -9.36
N GLN A 94 -8.96 1.03 -9.80
CA GLN A 94 -8.16 1.54 -10.91
C GLN A 94 -7.88 0.39 -11.89
N THR A 95 -7.91 0.69 -13.18
CA THR A 95 -7.39 -0.24 -14.19
C THR A 95 -6.09 0.34 -14.73
N ARG A 96 -5.00 -0.42 -14.62
CA ARG A 96 -3.73 -0.14 -15.26
C ARG A 96 -3.58 -1.02 -16.49
N ILE A 97 -2.90 -0.48 -17.50
CA ILE A 97 -2.68 -1.15 -18.77
C ILE A 97 -1.18 -1.28 -18.96
N PHE A 98 -0.70 -2.48 -19.25
CA PHE A 98 0.71 -2.77 -19.44
C PHE A 98 0.94 -3.46 -20.79
N THR A 99 2.07 -3.14 -21.42
CA THR A 99 2.69 -4.02 -22.41
C THR A 99 3.36 -5.19 -21.68
N ALA A 100 3.77 -6.22 -22.42
CA ALA A 100 4.58 -7.32 -21.86
C ALA A 100 5.79 -6.79 -21.08
N ASP A 101 6.64 -5.98 -21.71
CA ASP A 101 7.83 -5.40 -21.07
C ASP A 101 7.48 -4.53 -19.85
N GLY A 102 6.41 -3.74 -19.95
CA GLY A 102 5.93 -2.92 -18.83
C GLY A 102 5.51 -3.78 -17.63
N TYR A 103 4.84 -4.90 -17.88
CA TYR A 103 4.42 -5.81 -16.82
C TYR A 103 5.61 -6.59 -16.23
N ILE A 104 6.56 -7.06 -17.06
CA ILE A 104 7.80 -7.67 -16.57
C ILE A 104 8.60 -6.67 -15.72
N SER A 105 8.66 -5.40 -16.14
CA SER A 105 9.31 -4.34 -15.35
C SER A 105 8.64 -4.16 -13.99
N LEU A 106 7.30 -4.20 -13.93
CA LEU A 106 6.56 -4.20 -12.67
C LEU A 106 6.87 -5.44 -11.83
N LEU A 107 6.88 -6.64 -12.40
CA LEU A 107 7.20 -7.88 -11.67
C LEU A 107 8.61 -7.81 -11.06
N ASN A 108 9.55 -7.18 -11.75
CA ASN A 108 10.89 -6.93 -11.24
C ASN A 108 10.95 -5.96 -10.04
N THR A 109 9.83 -5.30 -9.69
CA THR A 109 9.70 -4.56 -8.43
C THR A 109 9.30 -5.44 -7.25
N TYR A 110 8.79 -6.67 -7.49
CA TYR A 110 8.41 -7.60 -6.44
C TYR A 110 9.60 -8.47 -5.99
N SER A 111 9.84 -8.51 -4.69
CA SER A 111 11.03 -9.13 -4.11
C SER A 111 11.06 -10.65 -4.27
N ASP A 112 9.91 -11.31 -4.20
CA ASP A 112 9.75 -12.74 -4.48
C ASP A 112 10.11 -13.07 -5.93
N HIS A 113 9.65 -12.24 -6.87
CA HIS A 113 9.98 -12.37 -8.29
C HIS A 113 11.45 -12.11 -8.57
N ARG A 114 12.05 -11.08 -7.91
CA ARG A 114 13.50 -10.82 -8.01
C ARG A 114 14.35 -11.94 -7.41
N ALA A 115 13.92 -12.53 -6.29
CA ALA A 115 14.65 -13.56 -5.56
C ALA A 115 14.52 -14.95 -6.20
N MET A 116 13.70 -15.11 -7.25
CA MET A 116 13.60 -16.39 -7.95
C MET A 116 14.94 -16.80 -8.57
N PRO A 117 15.25 -18.11 -8.60
CA PRO A 117 16.40 -18.61 -9.35
C PRO A 117 16.35 -18.14 -10.80
N ILE A 118 17.47 -17.62 -11.31
CA ILE A 118 17.52 -16.93 -12.60
C ILE A 118 16.87 -17.73 -13.75
N LYS A 119 17.09 -19.05 -13.79
CA LYS A 119 16.50 -19.93 -14.80
C LYS A 119 14.97 -19.99 -14.72
N ALA A 120 14.42 -20.07 -13.51
CA ALA A 120 12.98 -20.11 -13.29
C ALA A 120 12.36 -18.73 -13.56
N LYS A 121 13.02 -17.66 -13.10
CA LYS A 121 12.61 -16.28 -13.34
C LYS A 121 12.52 -15.99 -14.84
N THR A 122 13.60 -16.23 -15.60
CA THR A 122 13.62 -15.97 -17.05
C THR A 122 12.59 -16.81 -17.79
N ALA A 123 12.41 -18.08 -17.43
CA ALA A 123 11.38 -18.92 -18.05
C ALA A 123 9.96 -18.38 -17.76
N LEU A 124 9.71 -17.91 -16.54
CA LEU A 124 8.43 -17.31 -16.16
C LEU A 124 8.20 -15.98 -16.88
N GLU A 125 9.20 -15.09 -16.90
CA GLU A 125 9.11 -13.79 -17.57
C GLU A 125 8.84 -13.95 -19.08
N ASN A 126 9.57 -14.86 -19.74
CA ASN A 126 9.33 -15.17 -21.15
C ASN A 126 7.91 -15.72 -21.36
N GLY A 127 7.48 -16.68 -20.54
CA GLY A 127 6.13 -17.25 -20.65
C GLY A 127 5.03 -16.21 -20.44
N ILE A 128 5.21 -15.28 -19.50
CA ILE A 128 4.28 -14.17 -19.26
C ILE A 128 4.27 -13.21 -20.46
N ALA A 129 5.45 -12.83 -20.97
CA ALA A 129 5.56 -11.93 -22.12
C ALA A 129 4.92 -12.55 -23.37
N ASP A 130 5.21 -13.83 -23.66
CA ASP A 130 4.63 -14.57 -24.77
C ASP A 130 3.11 -14.67 -24.66
N ALA A 131 2.58 -14.92 -23.46
CA ALA A 131 1.15 -14.94 -23.22
C ALA A 131 0.53 -13.56 -23.50
N ILE A 132 1.06 -12.49 -22.93
CA ILE A 132 0.54 -11.13 -23.15
C ILE A 132 0.55 -10.78 -24.65
N ASN A 133 1.66 -11.07 -25.35
CA ASN A 133 1.79 -10.80 -26.78
C ASN A 133 0.82 -11.63 -27.64
N SER A 134 0.58 -12.90 -27.28
CA SER A 134 -0.35 -13.78 -27.99
C SER A 134 -1.81 -13.34 -27.85
N PHE A 135 -2.15 -12.56 -26.81
CA PHE A 135 -3.50 -12.04 -26.54
C PHE A 135 -3.64 -10.54 -26.83
N GLY A 136 -2.88 -10.02 -27.80
CA GLY A 136 -3.02 -8.64 -28.29
C GLY A 136 -2.04 -7.64 -27.67
N GLY A 137 -1.01 -8.11 -26.96
CA GLY A 137 0.12 -7.30 -26.50
C GLY A 137 -0.18 -6.40 -25.29
N ILE A 138 -1.38 -6.52 -24.72
CA ILE A 138 -1.87 -5.63 -23.67
C ILE A 138 -2.44 -6.46 -22.51
N LEU A 139 -1.96 -6.18 -21.30
CA LEU A 139 -2.49 -6.70 -20.04
C LEU A 139 -3.25 -5.60 -19.30
N HIS A 140 -4.49 -5.90 -18.92
CA HIS A 140 -5.28 -5.08 -18.00
C HIS A 140 -5.13 -5.61 -16.57
N VAL A 141 -4.59 -4.78 -15.68
CA VAL A 141 -4.48 -5.06 -14.24
C VAL A 141 -5.52 -4.23 -13.50
N TYR A 142 -6.38 -4.91 -12.74
CA TYR A 142 -7.44 -4.28 -11.96
C TYR A 142 -7.01 -4.17 -10.51
N ASP A 143 -6.71 -2.95 -10.06
CA ASP A 143 -6.37 -2.65 -8.68
C ASP A 143 -7.62 -2.30 -7.89
N THR A 144 -7.66 -2.77 -6.63
CA THR A 144 -8.63 -2.34 -5.63
C THR A 144 -7.87 -1.73 -4.47
N MET A 145 -8.28 -0.53 -4.06
CA MET A 145 -7.70 0.23 -2.97
C MET A 145 -8.77 0.45 -1.90
N ASP A 146 -8.43 0.14 -0.66
CA ASP A 146 -9.35 0.22 0.47
C ASP A 146 -9.01 1.46 1.31
N LEU A 147 -9.98 2.35 1.53
CA LEU A 147 -9.88 3.47 2.47
C LEU A 147 -10.68 3.16 3.73
N TYR A 148 -10.08 3.37 4.89
CA TYR A 148 -10.74 3.32 6.20
C TYR A 148 -10.45 4.60 6.97
N LEU A 149 -11.50 5.32 7.37
CA LEU A 149 -11.43 6.52 8.19
C LEU A 149 -12.26 6.31 9.45
N ALA A 150 -11.77 6.78 10.59
CA ALA A 150 -12.54 6.81 11.83
C ALA A 150 -12.00 7.89 12.77
N GLN A 151 -12.84 8.37 13.68
CA GLN A 151 -12.49 9.44 14.62
C GLN A 151 -12.54 8.92 16.05
N LYS A 152 -11.54 9.24 16.87
CA LYS A 152 -11.60 8.96 18.30
C LYS A 152 -12.41 10.06 19.00
N PRO A 153 -13.32 9.74 19.94
CA PRO A 153 -14.10 10.73 20.68
C PRO A 153 -13.23 11.71 21.46
#